data_AF-A0A1X3DL03-F1
#
_entry.id   AF-A0A1X3DL03-F1
#
_cell.length_a   1.000
_cell.length_b   1.000
_cell.length_c   1.000
_cell.angle_alpha   90.00
_cell.angle_beta   90.00
_cell.angle_gamma   90.00
#
_symmetry.space_group_name_H-M   'P 1'
#
loop_
_entity.id
_entity.type
_entity.pdbx_description
1 polymer ?
#
loop_
_entity_poly.entity_id
_entity_poly.type
_entity_poly.pdbx_seq_one_letter_code
_entity_poly.pdbx_strand_id
1 'polypeptide(L)'
;MAKAKTGQTVETTVDVKPEEATLAAALQAEADALKAELGKAKAEIQALQAELAAAQTHNTELEKALEEAVFVSGEADGISDDKTLTPDLAAGFYAGSNAPAKDAEVVAIKSKHGHAFWRAGYQVQSYWTFVRRADFEPDDFSRLIGDRLSEVREALPKAAS
;
A
#
# COMPACT_ATOMS: atom_id res chain seq x y z
N MET A 1 -67.33 -75.47 -20.08
CA MET A 1 -67.51 -74.01 -19.98
C MET A 1 -67.06 -73.53 -18.60
N ALA A 2 -66.04 -72.68 -18.53
CA ALA A 2 -65.89 -71.60 -17.53
C ALA A 2 -64.55 -70.89 -17.79
N LYS A 3 -64.61 -69.55 -17.83
CA LYS A 3 -63.65 -68.63 -18.44
C LYS A 3 -62.36 -68.48 -17.62
N ALA A 4 -61.22 -68.48 -18.30
CA ALA A 4 -59.99 -67.87 -17.78
C ALA A 4 -60.16 -66.34 -17.77
N LYS A 5 -60.01 -65.73 -16.59
CA LYS A 5 -60.01 -64.27 -16.41
C LYS A 5 -58.56 -63.81 -16.58
N THR A 6 -58.25 -63.27 -17.75
CA THR A 6 -56.98 -62.58 -18.03
C THR A 6 -56.90 -61.34 -17.14
N GLY A 7 -55.85 -61.28 -16.31
CA GLY A 7 -55.51 -60.11 -15.52
C GLY A 7 -55.15 -58.97 -16.46
N GLN A 8 -56.04 -58.01 -16.55
CA GLN A 8 -55.86 -56.75 -17.27
C GLN A 8 -54.78 -55.95 -16.53
N THR A 9 -53.58 -55.87 -17.10
CA THR A 9 -52.59 -54.86 -16.73
C THR A 9 -53.17 -53.50 -17.08
N VAL A 10 -53.63 -52.81 -16.05
CA VAL A 10 -54.02 -51.40 -16.14
C VAL A 10 -52.72 -50.61 -16.25
N GLU A 11 -52.24 -50.43 -17.48
CA GLU A 11 -51.29 -49.37 -17.78
C GLU A 11 -52.01 -48.04 -17.55
N THR A 12 -51.80 -47.46 -16.37
CA THR A 12 -52.21 -46.09 -16.09
C THR A 12 -51.34 -45.16 -16.93
N THR A 13 -51.80 -44.85 -18.14
CA THR A 13 -51.30 -43.71 -18.89
C THR A 13 -51.63 -42.46 -18.07
N VAL A 14 -50.64 -41.94 -17.37
CA VAL A 14 -50.73 -40.63 -16.73
C VAL A 14 -50.75 -39.62 -17.87
N ASP A 15 -51.96 -39.21 -18.26
CA ASP A 15 -52.20 -38.18 -19.27
C ASP A 15 -51.84 -36.83 -18.63
N VAL A 16 -50.54 -36.52 -18.59
CA VAL A 16 -50.05 -35.22 -18.15
C VAL A 16 -50.52 -34.23 -19.20
N LYS A 17 -51.41 -33.30 -18.80
CA LYS A 17 -51.88 -32.26 -19.71
C LYS A 17 -50.67 -31.55 -20.31
N PRO A 18 -50.64 -31.28 -21.62
CA PRO A 18 -49.48 -30.70 -22.30
C PRO A 18 -49.03 -29.36 -21.67
N GLU A 19 -49.97 -28.61 -21.09
CA GLU A 19 -49.70 -27.38 -20.35
C GLU A 19 -48.87 -27.60 -19.07
N GLU A 20 -49.13 -28.68 -18.32
CA GLU A 20 -48.37 -29.05 -17.11
C GLU A 20 -46.94 -29.51 -17.46
N ALA A 21 -46.78 -30.22 -18.58
CA ALA A 21 -45.47 -30.61 -19.09
C ALA A 21 -44.64 -29.38 -19.54
N THR A 22 -45.27 -28.38 -20.17
CA THR A 22 -44.60 -27.13 -20.54
C THR A 22 -44.21 -26.28 -19.34
N LEU A 23 -45.05 -26.22 -18.30
CA LEU A 23 -44.74 -25.48 -17.07
C LEU A 23 -43.59 -26.14 -16.30
N ALA A 24 -43.59 -27.48 -16.21
CA ALA A 24 -42.50 -28.23 -15.58
C ALA A 24 -41.17 -28.03 -16.30
N ALA A 25 -41.16 -28.01 -17.64
CA ALA A 25 -39.96 -27.73 -18.42
C ALA A 25 -39.44 -26.30 -18.21
N ALA A 26 -40.34 -25.30 -18.13
CA ALA A 26 -39.99 -23.92 -17.86
C ALA A 26 -39.37 -23.73 -16.45
N LEU A 27 -39.99 -24.33 -15.43
CA LEU A 27 -39.47 -24.29 -14.06
C LEU A 27 -38.12 -25.00 -13.93
N GLN A 28 -37.93 -26.12 -14.65
CA GLN A 28 -36.65 -26.81 -14.67
C GLN A 28 -35.55 -25.96 -15.32
N ALA A 29 -35.85 -25.30 -16.44
CA ALA A 29 -34.93 -24.39 -17.11
C ALA A 29 -34.55 -23.20 -16.20
N GLU A 30 -35.50 -22.64 -15.47
CA GLU A 30 -35.24 -21.57 -14.50
C GLU A 30 -34.40 -22.05 -13.32
N ALA A 31 -34.67 -23.24 -12.79
CA ALA A 31 -33.88 -23.83 -11.71
C ALA A 31 -32.42 -24.08 -12.15
N ASP A 32 -32.20 -24.52 -13.39
CA ASP A 32 -30.87 -24.75 -13.92
C ASP A 32 -30.14 -23.43 -14.24
N ALA A 33 -30.86 -22.40 -14.69
CA ALA A 33 -30.32 -21.04 -14.83
C ALA A 33 -29.87 -20.46 -13.48
N LEU A 34 -30.71 -20.56 -12.44
CA LEU A 34 -30.38 -20.10 -11.08
C LEU A 34 -29.19 -20.86 -10.49
N LYS A 35 -29.07 -22.17 -10.74
CA LYS A 35 -27.88 -22.94 -10.33
C LYS A 35 -26.62 -22.46 -11.03
N ALA A 36 -26.70 -22.14 -12.32
CA ALA A 36 -25.57 -21.61 -13.08
C ALA A 36 -25.13 -20.23 -12.55
N GLU A 37 -26.08 -19.33 -12.25
CA GLU A 37 -25.79 -18.03 -11.64
C GLU A 37 -25.15 -18.18 -10.26
N LEU A 38 -25.69 -19.08 -9.41
CA LEU A 38 -25.13 -19.37 -8.10
C LEU A 38 -23.72 -19.95 -8.20
N GLY A 39 -23.43 -20.75 -9.23
CA GLY A 39 -22.09 -21.23 -9.55
C GLY A 39 -21.12 -20.10 -9.90
N LYS A 40 -21.54 -19.16 -10.74
CA LYS A 40 -20.74 -17.98 -11.11
C LYS A 40 -20.46 -17.09 -9.90
N ALA A 41 -21.49 -16.77 -9.12
CA ALA A 41 -21.35 -15.94 -7.93
C ALA A 41 -20.38 -16.58 -6.91
N LYS A 42 -20.41 -17.90 -6.74
CA LYS A 42 -19.44 -18.60 -5.89
C LYS A 42 -18.00 -18.50 -6.40
N ALA A 43 -17.80 -18.62 -7.71
CA ALA A 43 -16.48 -18.47 -8.31
C ALA A 43 -15.94 -17.04 -8.14
N GLU A 44 -16.80 -16.04 -8.30
CA GLU A 44 -16.44 -14.63 -8.09
C GLU A 44 -16.08 -14.33 -6.63
N ILE A 45 -16.85 -14.85 -5.68
CA ILE A 45 -16.52 -14.74 -4.24
C ILE A 45 -15.15 -15.37 -3.95
N GLN A 46 -14.84 -16.53 -4.52
CA GLN A 46 -13.55 -17.19 -4.32
C GLN A 46 -12.40 -16.36 -4.90
N ALA A 47 -12.58 -15.76 -6.09
CA ALA A 47 -11.59 -14.89 -6.70
C ALA A 47 -11.34 -13.63 -5.83
N LEU A 48 -12.41 -12.96 -5.38
CA LEU A 48 -12.30 -11.79 -4.51
C LEU A 48 -11.64 -12.11 -3.16
N GLN A 49 -11.91 -13.30 -2.59
CA GLN A 49 -11.24 -13.75 -1.37
C GLN A 49 -9.74 -13.96 -1.57
N ALA A 50 -9.33 -14.50 -2.73
CA ALA A 50 -7.91 -14.66 -3.06
C ALA A 50 -7.21 -13.31 -3.25
N GLU A 51 -7.86 -12.37 -3.94
CA GLU A 51 -7.35 -10.99 -4.10
C GLU A 51 -7.22 -10.27 -2.75
N LEU A 52 -8.21 -10.40 -1.87
CA LEU A 52 -8.15 -9.82 -0.53
C LEU A 52 -6.98 -10.39 0.29
N ALA A 53 -6.76 -11.70 0.25
CA ALA A 53 -5.64 -12.33 0.93
C ALA A 53 -4.29 -11.84 0.38
N ALA A 54 -4.15 -11.73 -0.95
CA ALA A 54 -2.95 -11.20 -1.58
C ALA A 54 -2.69 -9.73 -1.18
N ALA A 55 -3.73 -8.90 -1.16
CA ALA A 55 -3.64 -7.50 -0.74
C ALA A 55 -3.26 -7.38 0.75
N GLN A 56 -3.78 -8.26 1.61
CA GLN A 56 -3.40 -8.32 3.02
C GLN A 56 -1.94 -8.69 3.19
N THR A 57 -1.45 -9.70 2.46
CA THR A 57 -0.02 -10.07 2.48
C THR A 57 0.85 -8.90 2.03
N HIS A 58 0.51 -8.24 0.92
CA HIS A 58 1.26 -7.09 0.43
C HIS A 58 1.27 -5.93 1.45
N ASN A 59 0.14 -5.66 2.11
CA ASN A 59 0.10 -4.65 3.16
C ASN A 59 0.98 -5.02 4.36
N THR A 60 0.98 -6.28 4.80
CA THR A 60 1.88 -6.71 5.88
C THR A 60 3.36 -6.61 5.49
N GLU A 61 3.70 -6.87 4.23
CA GLU A 61 5.06 -6.69 3.72
C GLU A 61 5.45 -5.20 3.69
N LEU A 62 4.55 -4.32 3.27
CA LEU A 62 4.76 -2.87 3.31
C LEU A 62 4.88 -2.34 4.74
N GLU A 63 4.04 -2.80 5.66
CA GLU A 63 4.12 -2.43 7.08
C GLU A 63 5.47 -2.84 7.67
N LYS A 64 5.93 -4.05 7.36
CA LYS A 64 7.25 -4.52 7.80
C LYS A 64 8.39 -3.72 7.16
N ALA A 65 8.31 -3.44 5.86
CA ALA A 65 9.30 -2.60 5.19
C ALA A 65 9.32 -1.17 5.74
N LEU A 66 8.15 -0.63 6.13
CA LEU A 66 8.04 0.66 6.78
C LEU A 66 8.63 0.62 8.19
N GLU A 67 8.41 -0.44 8.97
CA GLU A 67 9.00 -0.61 10.30
C GLU A 67 10.53 -0.76 10.22
N GLU A 68 11.04 -1.52 9.24
CA GLU A 68 12.48 -1.63 8.97
C GLU A 68 13.07 -0.28 8.50
N ALA A 69 12.38 0.46 7.63
CA ALA A 69 12.79 1.80 7.21
C ALA A 69 12.72 2.82 8.36
N VAL A 70 11.72 2.72 9.24
CA VAL A 70 11.60 3.54 10.44
C VAL A 70 12.71 3.19 11.43
N PHE A 71 13.09 1.92 11.57
CA PHE A 71 14.23 1.51 12.39
C PHE A 71 15.57 2.05 11.84
N VAL A 72 15.77 2.02 10.52
CA VAL A 72 16.94 2.66 9.88
C VAL A 72 16.91 4.19 10.02
N SER A 73 15.73 4.82 9.99
CA SER A 73 15.57 6.25 10.29
C SER A 73 15.64 6.57 11.79
N GLY A 74 15.38 5.58 12.63
CA GLY A 74 15.44 5.62 14.09
C GLY A 74 16.84 5.34 14.63
N GLU A 75 17.74 4.77 13.82
CA GLU A 75 19.19 4.86 14.01
C GLU A 75 19.76 6.20 13.47
N ALA A 76 18.89 7.10 12.97
CA ALA A 76 19.17 8.54 13.04
C ALA A 76 18.76 9.12 14.42
N ASP A 77 18.65 8.30 15.46
CA ASP A 77 18.91 8.69 16.85
C ASP A 77 20.42 9.03 16.98
N GLY A 78 20.82 10.14 16.34
CA GLY A 78 22.22 10.34 16.00
C GLY A 78 22.69 11.77 15.83
N ILE A 79 21.79 12.75 15.85
CA ILE A 79 22.18 14.16 16.00
C ILE A 79 21.51 14.65 17.29
N SER A 80 22.01 14.16 18.43
CA SER A 80 21.79 14.84 19.71
C SER A 80 22.28 16.28 19.55
N ASP A 81 21.65 17.22 20.27
CA ASP A 81 22.01 18.65 20.17
C ASP A 81 23.50 18.90 20.48
N ASP A 82 24.22 17.95 21.11
CA ASP A 82 25.66 18.01 21.42
C ASP A 82 26.61 17.36 20.39
N LYS A 83 26.10 16.60 19.40
CA LYS A 83 26.97 15.90 18.46
C LYS A 83 27.34 16.79 17.28
N THR A 84 28.63 16.85 17.01
CA THR A 84 29.19 17.47 15.81
C THR A 84 28.73 16.69 14.58
N LEU A 85 28.05 17.38 13.66
CA LEU A 85 27.63 16.83 12.37
C LEU A 85 28.85 16.61 11.48
N THR A 86 29.35 15.38 11.48
CA THR A 86 30.43 14.98 10.59
C THR A 86 29.87 14.71 9.19
N PRO A 87 30.66 14.94 8.14
CA PRO A 87 30.21 14.70 6.77
C PRO A 87 30.10 13.21 6.46
N ASP A 88 30.72 12.34 7.27
CA ASP A 88 30.53 10.90 7.22
C ASP A 88 29.09 10.52 7.64
N LEU A 89 28.49 11.24 8.61
CA LEU A 89 27.08 11.05 9.00
C LEU A 89 26.13 11.57 7.91
N ALA A 90 26.46 12.70 7.28
CA ALA A 90 25.73 13.19 6.12
C ALA A 90 25.82 12.21 4.94
N ALA A 91 26.97 11.60 4.69
CA ALA A 91 27.17 10.62 3.62
C ALA A 91 26.35 9.33 3.85
N GLY A 92 26.23 8.87 5.10
CA GLY A 92 25.40 7.72 5.48
C GLY A 92 23.91 7.92 5.17
N PHE A 93 23.38 9.13 5.38
CA PHE A 93 22.00 9.49 5.04
C PHE A 93 21.66 9.29 3.54
N TYR A 94 22.66 9.43 2.66
CA TYR A 94 22.48 9.34 1.20
C TYR A 94 22.85 7.98 0.58
N ALA A 95 23.20 6.95 1.35
CA ALA A 95 23.61 5.65 0.80
C ALA A 95 22.49 4.92 0.01
N GLY A 96 21.22 5.32 0.18
CA GLY A 96 20.08 4.83 -0.60
C GLY A 96 19.58 5.78 -1.69
N SER A 97 20.15 6.98 -1.82
CA SER A 97 19.71 8.01 -2.78
C SER A 97 20.92 8.77 -3.32
N ASN A 98 21.35 8.46 -4.56
CA ASN A 98 22.42 9.13 -5.33
C ASN A 98 23.28 10.10 -4.51
N ALA A 99 24.32 9.56 -3.86
CA ALA A 99 25.22 10.32 -3.00
C ALA A 99 25.72 11.59 -3.70
N PRO A 100 25.59 12.78 -3.08
CA PRO A 100 26.01 14.01 -3.72
C PRO A 100 27.54 14.06 -3.86
N ALA A 101 28.01 14.76 -4.90
CA ALA A 101 29.42 15.05 -5.11
C ALA A 101 30.03 15.72 -3.87
N LYS A 102 31.33 15.50 -3.63
CA LYS A 102 32.12 16.00 -2.49
C LYS A 102 31.97 17.51 -2.18
N ASP A 103 31.46 18.29 -3.14
CA ASP A 103 31.37 19.76 -3.08
C ASP A 103 29.93 20.27 -2.95
N ALA A 104 28.93 19.39 -2.78
CA ALA A 104 27.58 19.84 -2.49
C ALA A 104 27.55 20.42 -1.07
N GLU A 105 27.35 21.73 -0.96
CA GLU A 105 27.15 22.40 0.33
C GLU A 105 25.89 21.81 0.99
N VAL A 106 26.11 20.97 2.01
CA VAL A 106 25.05 20.32 2.79
C VAL A 106 24.95 21.01 4.14
N VAL A 107 23.72 21.36 4.52
CA VAL A 107 23.42 21.83 5.87
C VAL A 107 22.42 20.91 6.53
N ALA A 108 22.53 20.74 7.84
CA ALA A 108 21.48 20.15 8.64
C ALA A 108 20.53 21.27 9.09
N ILE A 109 19.23 21.05 8.95
CA ILE A 109 18.17 21.97 9.36
C ILE A 109 17.12 21.26 10.22
N LYS A 110 16.62 21.97 11.23
CA LYS A 110 15.57 21.54 12.15
C LYS A 110 14.70 22.74 12.53
N SER A 111 13.45 22.50 12.90
CA SER A 111 12.59 23.49 13.52
C SER A 111 13.00 23.77 14.96
N LYS A 112 13.19 25.05 15.29
CA LYS A 112 13.50 25.52 16.64
C LYS A 112 12.37 25.24 17.64
N HIS A 113 11.15 25.03 17.16
CA HIS A 113 9.95 24.96 18.01
C HIS A 113 9.41 23.53 18.15
N GLY A 114 10.11 22.53 17.65
CA GLY A 114 9.72 21.12 17.80
C GLY A 114 8.50 20.71 16.97
N HIS A 115 8.03 21.56 16.06
CA HIS A 115 6.93 21.27 15.13
C HIS A 115 7.33 21.62 13.70
N ALA A 116 6.83 20.82 12.74
CA ALA A 116 7.14 21.03 11.33
C ALA A 116 6.45 22.29 10.77
N PHE A 117 7.09 22.99 9.84
CA PHE A 117 6.52 24.15 9.14
C PHE A 117 7.00 24.25 7.69
N TRP A 118 6.23 24.94 6.84
CA TRP A 118 6.55 25.13 5.43
C TRP A 118 7.29 26.45 5.17
N ARG A 119 8.39 26.38 4.42
CA ARG A 119 9.18 27.56 4.01
C ARG A 119 9.93 27.27 2.71
N ALA A 120 9.95 28.25 1.80
CA ALA A 120 10.75 28.17 0.56
C ALA A 120 10.53 26.84 -0.23
N GLY A 121 9.28 26.38 -0.31
CA GLY A 121 8.93 25.13 -0.98
C GLY A 121 9.32 23.83 -0.23
N TYR A 122 9.81 23.93 1.00
CA TYR A 122 10.28 22.81 1.80
C TYR A 122 9.58 22.74 3.17
N GLN A 123 9.35 21.52 3.65
CA GLN A 123 8.79 21.28 4.98
C GLN A 123 9.91 21.03 5.98
N VAL A 124 10.24 22.06 6.76
CA VAL A 124 11.20 21.96 7.86
C VAL A 124 10.62 21.07 8.95
N GLN A 125 11.32 20.01 9.32
CA GLN A 125 10.87 19.01 10.29
C GLN A 125 11.17 19.42 11.74
N SER A 126 10.57 18.74 12.72
CA SER A 126 10.87 18.91 14.15
C SER A 126 12.22 18.31 14.58
N TYR A 127 12.79 17.44 13.75
CA TYR A 127 14.06 16.76 13.93
C TYR A 127 15.07 17.22 12.87
N TRP A 128 16.35 16.90 13.07
CA TRP A 128 17.43 17.25 12.14
C TRP A 128 17.27 16.52 10.81
N THR A 129 17.32 17.28 9.73
CA THR A 129 17.25 16.78 8.35
C THR A 129 18.35 17.41 7.53
N PHE A 130 18.93 16.65 6.59
CA PHE A 130 19.96 17.18 5.69
C PHE A 130 19.33 17.73 4.43
N VAL A 131 19.79 18.91 4.01
CA VAL A 131 19.39 19.55 2.76
C VAL A 131 20.63 19.96 1.97
N ARG A 132 20.58 19.80 0.65
CA ARG A 132 21.66 20.21 -0.24
C ARG A 132 21.29 21.55 -0.83
N ARG A 133 22.24 22.49 -0.90
CA ARG A 133 22.04 23.77 -1.58
C ARG A 133 21.54 23.62 -3.02
N ALA A 134 21.99 22.59 -3.73
CA ALA A 134 21.63 22.32 -5.12
C ALA A 134 20.15 21.95 -5.34
N ASP A 135 19.42 21.55 -4.29
CA ASP A 135 18.00 21.22 -4.39
C ASP A 135 17.09 22.47 -4.36
N PHE A 136 17.67 23.67 -4.21
CA PHE A 136 16.97 24.92 -4.00
C PHE A 136 17.47 26.01 -4.96
N GLU A 137 16.57 26.91 -5.35
CA GLU A 137 16.99 28.20 -5.93
C GLU A 137 17.82 29.00 -4.91
N PRO A 138 18.84 29.79 -5.34
CA PRO A 138 19.76 30.47 -4.43
C PRO A 138 19.08 31.35 -3.37
N ASP A 139 18.03 32.05 -3.76
CA ASP A 139 17.26 32.93 -2.87
C ASP A 139 16.43 32.14 -1.87
N ASP A 140 15.90 30.99 -2.28
CA ASP A 140 15.08 30.12 -1.45
C ASP A 140 15.93 29.36 -0.43
N PHE A 141 17.12 28.91 -0.82
CA PHE A 141 18.10 28.38 0.12
C PHE A 141 18.49 29.42 1.17
N SER A 142 18.77 30.65 0.74
CA SER A 142 19.12 31.76 1.65
C SER A 142 17.98 32.08 2.63
N ARG A 143 16.73 32.04 2.18
CA ARG A 143 15.54 32.22 3.02
C ARG A 143 15.31 31.06 3.97
N LEU A 144 15.63 29.84 3.55
CA LEU A 144 15.50 28.64 4.36
C LEU A 144 16.50 28.64 5.50
N ILE A 145 17.76 28.96 5.24
CA ILE A 145 18.82 28.95 6.27
C ILE A 145 18.82 30.21 7.15
N GLY A 146 18.35 31.34 6.62
CA GLY A 146 18.28 32.61 7.35
C GLY A 146 17.03 32.79 8.20
N ASP A 147 16.13 31.79 8.26
CA ASP A 147 14.90 31.90 9.03
C ASP A 147 15.16 31.81 10.53
N ARG A 148 14.41 32.60 11.32
CA ARG A 148 14.50 32.61 12.79
C ARG A 148 13.83 31.40 13.42
N LEU A 149 12.99 30.69 12.66
CA LEU A 149 12.26 29.49 13.09
C LEU A 149 13.06 28.20 12.85
N SER A 150 14.17 28.27 12.11
CA SER A 150 15.06 27.14 11.85
C SER A 150 16.35 27.22 12.67
N GLU A 151 16.82 26.06 13.11
CA GLU A 151 18.20 25.84 13.54
C GLU A 151 18.96 25.21 12.37
N VAL A 152 20.12 25.78 12.05
CA VAL A 152 20.94 25.35 10.91
C VAL A 152 22.35 25.09 11.41
N ARG A 153 22.94 23.98 10.95
CA ARG A 153 24.33 23.64 11.20
C ARG A 153 24.99 23.25 9.89
N GLU A 154 26.14 23.83 9.61
CA GLU A 154 26.98 23.40 8.49
C GLU A 154 27.45 21.96 8.76
N ALA A 155 27.34 21.09 7.75
CA ALA A 155 28.02 19.81 7.81
C ALA A 155 29.52 20.10 7.66
N LEU A 156 30.32 19.85 8.70
CA LEU A 156 31.75 20.16 8.65
C LEU A 156 32.40 19.38 7.50
N PRO A 157 33.17 19.99 6.60
CA PRO A 157 33.97 19.23 5.65
C PRO A 157 35.07 18.49 6.41
N LYS A 158 35.24 17.19 6.14
CA LYS A 158 36.31 16.39 6.73
C LYS A 158 37.58 16.92 6.09
N ALA A 159 38.43 17.58 6.88
CA ALA A 159 39.79 17.81 6.46
C ALA A 159 40.38 16.44 6.07
N ALA A 160 40.75 16.30 4.80
CA ALA A 160 41.44 15.12 4.32
C ALA A 160 42.81 15.06 5.02
N SER A 161 42.94 14.14 5.97
CA SER A 161 44.23 13.62 6.44
C SER A 161 44.44 12.23 5.86
#